data_AF-A0A377U3B6-F1
#
_entry.id   AF-A0A377U3B6-F1
#
_cell.length_a   1.000
_cell.length_b   1.000
_cell.length_c   1.000
_cell.angle_alpha   90.00
_cell.angle_beta   90.00
_cell.angle_gamma   90.00
#
_symmetry.space_group_name_H-M   'P 1'
#
loop_
_entity.id
_entity.type
_entity.pdbx_description
1 polymer ?
#
loop_
_entity_poly.entity_id
_entity_poly.type
_entity_poly.pdbx_seq_one_letter_code
_entity_poly.pdbx_strand_id
1 'polypeptide(L)'
;MRVVALKKRLQEDKDFYVCSLSNLVNIYKGLCMPADLPRFYLDLADLRLESAICLFHQRFSTNTVPRWPLAQPFRYLAHNGEINTITGNRQWAAPVPISSRPR
;
A
#
# COMPACT_ATOMS: atom_id res chain seq x y z
N MET A 1 5.64 17.28 -4.38
CA MET A 1 5.45 16.76 -5.76
C MET A 1 6.69 15.97 -6.21
N ARG A 2 6.83 14.66 -5.90
CA ARG A 2 7.95 13.79 -6.40
C ARG A 2 7.64 12.29 -6.60
N VAL A 3 6.58 11.73 -6.00
CA VAL A 3 6.23 10.29 -6.15
C VAL A 3 5.79 9.91 -7.57
N VAL A 4 5.00 10.78 -8.23
CA VAL A 4 4.44 10.50 -9.56
C VAL A 4 5.54 10.36 -10.61
N ALA A 5 6.59 11.18 -10.52
CA ALA A 5 7.73 11.13 -11.44
C ALA A 5 8.57 9.85 -11.27
N LEU A 6 8.84 9.42 -10.03
CA LEU A 6 9.56 8.17 -9.74
C LEU A 6 8.76 6.95 -10.21
N LYS A 7 7.46 6.91 -9.89
CA LYS A 7 6.57 5.86 -10.40
C LYS A 7 6.61 5.80 -11.92
N LYS A 8 6.45 6.94 -12.61
CA LYS A 8 6.43 7.01 -14.08
C LYS A 8 7.71 6.50 -14.73
N ARG A 9 8.87 6.74 -14.10
CA ARG A 9 10.19 6.30 -14.61
C ARG A 9 10.45 4.80 -14.42
N LEU A 10 9.82 4.18 -13.43
CA LEU A 10 10.01 2.77 -13.09
C LEU A 10 8.74 1.95 -13.33
N GLN A 11 7.89 2.40 -14.26
CA GLN A 11 6.61 1.74 -14.58
C GLN A 11 6.79 0.31 -15.11
N GLU A 12 7.92 0.02 -15.75
CA GLU A 12 8.21 -1.28 -16.36
C GLU A 12 8.78 -2.29 -15.35
N ASP A 13 9.28 -1.82 -14.21
CA ASP A 13 9.76 -2.67 -13.14
C ASP A 13 8.58 -3.17 -12.30
N LYS A 14 8.29 -4.46 -12.43
CA LYS A 14 7.15 -5.12 -11.77
C LYS A 14 7.34 -5.28 -10.27
N ASP A 15 8.59 -5.24 -9.80
CA ASP A 15 8.94 -5.43 -8.40
C ASP A 15 9.12 -4.09 -7.66
N PHE A 16 9.23 -2.98 -8.41
CA PHE A 16 9.31 -1.65 -7.83
C PHE A 16 8.03 -1.23 -7.10
N TYR A 17 8.15 -0.96 -5.80
CA TYR A 17 7.04 -0.48 -4.98
C TYR A 17 7.48 0.49 -3.88
N VAL A 18 6.80 1.64 -3.82
CA VAL A 18 6.99 2.62 -2.75
C VAL A 18 5.87 2.48 -1.71
N CYS A 19 6.22 2.02 -0.51
CA CYS A 19 5.30 1.88 0.63
C CYS A 19 4.70 3.23 1.03
N SER A 20 5.54 4.17 1.42
CA SER A 20 5.20 5.56 1.69
C SER A 20 6.31 6.48 1.19
N LEU A 21 5.97 7.74 0.90
CA LEU A 21 6.92 8.82 0.70
C LEU A 21 6.26 10.09 1.21
N SER A 22 6.28 10.23 2.53
CA SER A 22 5.62 11.29 3.29
C SER A 22 6.52 11.66 4.46
N ASN A 23 6.47 12.92 4.89
CA ASN A 23 7.10 13.37 6.13
C ASN A 23 6.22 13.14 7.37
N LEU A 24 4.97 12.70 7.18
CA LEU A 24 3.99 12.51 8.26
C LEU A 24 3.61 11.03 8.48
N VAL A 25 3.73 10.20 7.45
CA VAL A 25 3.27 8.80 7.50
C VAL A 25 4.36 7.89 6.97
N ASN A 26 4.87 7.03 7.85
CA ASN A 26 5.81 5.96 7.52
C ASN A 26 5.10 4.61 7.60
N ILE A 27 5.33 3.74 6.61
CA ILE A 27 4.71 2.43 6.54
C ILE A 27 5.79 1.34 6.62
N TYR A 28 5.78 0.62 7.74
CA TYR A 28 6.52 -0.61 7.93
C TYR A 28 5.59 -1.79 7.65
N LYS A 29 5.91 -2.59 6.63
CA LYS A 29 5.13 -3.77 6.26
C LYS A 29 6.02 -4.86 5.70
N GLY A 30 5.62 -6.11 5.84
CA GLY A 30 6.41 -7.23 5.33
C GLY A 30 5.61 -8.51 5.22
N LEU A 31 6.22 -9.49 4.55
CA LEU A 31 5.73 -10.86 4.44
C LEU A 31 6.26 -11.70 5.61
N CYS A 32 5.93 -11.30 6.83
CA CYS A 32 6.36 -11.96 8.06
C CYS A 32 5.21 -12.04 9.06
N MET A 33 5.39 -12.85 10.10
CA MET A 33 4.44 -12.85 11.22
C MET A 33 4.55 -11.51 11.97
N PRO A 34 3.45 -11.00 12.55
CA PRO A 34 3.49 -9.76 13.33
C PRO A 34 4.53 -9.79 14.46
N ALA A 35 4.73 -10.94 15.09
CA ALA A 35 5.69 -11.14 16.16
C ALA A 35 7.16 -10.95 15.72
N ASP A 36 7.45 -11.10 14.42
CA ASP A 36 8.80 -10.96 13.87
C ASP A 36 9.06 -9.56 13.32
N LEU A 37 8.03 -8.71 13.22
CA LEU A 37 8.15 -7.37 12.66
C LEU A 37 9.19 -6.49 13.39
N PRO A 38 9.28 -6.49 14.74
CA PRO A 38 10.31 -5.72 15.45
C PRO A 38 11.73 -6.26 15.24
N ARG A 39 11.88 -7.55 14.90
CA ARG A 39 13.19 -8.14 14.56
C ARG A 39 13.58 -7.84 13.13
N PHE A 40 12.59 -7.72 12.24
CA PHE A 40 12.80 -7.42 10.82
C PHE A 40 13.11 -5.94 10.59
N TYR A 41 12.39 -5.05 11.27
CA TYR A 41 12.62 -3.60 11.24
C TYR A 41 13.14 -3.13 12.60
N LEU A 42 14.46 -3.03 12.74
CA LEU A 42 15.09 -2.61 14.00
C LEU A 42 14.66 -1.21 14.45
N ASP A 43 14.27 -0.35 13.51
CA ASP A 43 13.73 0.98 13.80
C ASP A 43 12.48 0.91 14.70
N LEU A 44 11.69 -0.16 14.62
CA LEU A 44 10.50 -0.36 15.46
C LEU A 44 10.84 -0.68 16.93
N ALA A 45 12.09 -1.06 17.21
CA ALA A 45 12.59 -1.27 18.57
C ALA A 45 13.31 -0.03 19.13
N ASP A 46 13.50 1.02 18.33
CA ASP A 46 14.16 2.25 18.75
C ASP A 46 13.20 3.15 19.53
N LEU A 47 13.60 3.54 20.74
CA LEU A 47 12.81 4.43 21.61
C LEU A 47 12.59 5.82 21.01
N ARG A 48 13.40 6.25 20.04
CA ARG A 48 13.23 7.53 19.33
C ARG A 48 12.08 7.49 18.32
N LEU A 49 11.62 6.30 17.94
CA LEU A 49 10.50 6.16 17.02
C LEU A 49 9.18 6.36 17.77
N GLU A 50 8.76 7.61 17.87
CA GLU A 50 7.50 8.00 18.48
C GLU A 50 6.46 8.36 17.42
N SER A 51 5.20 8.05 17.69
CA SER A 51 4.08 8.45 16.85
C SER A 51 2.86 8.75 17.71
N ALA A 52 2.12 9.79 17.35
CA ALA A 52 0.82 10.09 17.97
C ALA A 52 -0.24 9.02 17.65
N ILE A 53 -0.12 8.35 16.50
CA ILE A 53 -1.08 7.34 16.02
C ILE A 53 -0.34 6.18 15.36
N CYS A 54 -0.79 4.95 15.60
CA CYS A 54 -0.28 3.76 14.93
C CYS A 54 -1.45 2.92 14.36
N LEU A 55 -1.29 2.40 13.15
CA LEU A 55 -2.25 1.53 12.47
C LEU A 55 -1.56 0.21 12.10
N PHE A 56 -2.11 -0.91 12.58
CA PHE A 56 -1.63 -2.25 12.28
C PHE A 56 -2.60 -3.00 11.36
N HIS A 57 -2.07 -3.93 10.57
CA HIS A 57 -2.87 -4.83 9.74
C HIS A 57 -2.18 -6.19 9.62
N GLN A 58 -2.95 -7.26 9.81
CA GLN A 58 -2.53 -8.60 9.47
C GLN A 58 -3.45 -9.13 8.37
N ARG A 59 -2.84 -9.54 7.26
CA ARG A 59 -3.58 -10.04 6.09
C ARG A 59 -3.60 -11.56 6.08
N PHE A 60 -4.81 -12.13 6.08
CA PHE A 60 -5.03 -13.51 5.65
C PHE A 60 -5.31 -13.54 4.14
N SER A 61 -4.60 -14.37 3.40
CA SER A 61 -4.62 -14.42 1.93
C SER A 61 -5.09 -15.77 1.47
N THR A 62 -6.04 -15.82 0.53
CA THR A 62 -6.39 -17.04 -0.22
C THR A 62 -5.40 -17.33 -1.37
N ASN A 63 -4.46 -16.41 -1.65
CA ASN A 63 -3.41 -16.61 -2.65
C ASN A 63 -2.21 -17.36 -2.07
N THR A 64 -1.64 -18.30 -2.83
CA THR A 64 -0.46 -19.10 -2.44
C THR A 64 0.88 -18.40 -2.70
N VAL A 65 0.95 -17.45 -3.64
CA VAL A 65 2.19 -16.69 -3.92
C VAL A 65 2.15 -15.36 -3.18
N PRO A 66 3.07 -15.11 -2.24
CA PRO A 66 3.09 -13.87 -1.50
C PRO A 66 3.63 -12.74 -2.37
N ARG A 67 3.00 -11.56 -2.29
CA ARG A 67 3.43 -10.35 -3.01
C ARG A 67 3.60 -9.20 -2.04
N TRP A 68 4.82 -8.70 -1.91
CA TRP A 68 5.18 -7.61 -0.99
C TRP A 68 4.30 -6.35 -1.12
N PRO A 69 3.96 -5.89 -2.34
CA PRO A 69 3.10 -4.71 -2.52
C PRO A 69 1.69 -4.84 -1.90
N LEU A 70 1.20 -6.08 -1.75
CA LEU A 70 -0.15 -6.39 -1.26
C LEU A 70 -0.24 -6.51 0.27
N ALA A 71 0.90 -6.52 0.98
CA ALA A 71 0.90 -6.34 2.42
C ALA A 71 0.31 -4.96 2.75
N GLN A 72 -0.41 -4.87 3.85
CA GLN A 72 -1.04 -3.64 4.34
C GLN A 72 -0.38 -3.20 5.66
N PRO A 73 -0.49 -1.92 6.07
CA PRO A 73 -1.34 -0.86 5.53
C PRO A 73 -1.00 -0.37 4.11
N PHE A 74 -2.00 0.15 3.39
CA PHE A 74 -1.80 1.03 2.23
C PHE A 74 -1.59 2.48 2.71
N ARG A 75 -1.24 3.37 1.77
CA ARG A 75 -0.89 4.78 2.06
C ARG A 75 -1.89 5.55 2.92
N TYR A 76 -3.17 5.19 2.84
CA TYR A 76 -4.26 5.89 3.52
C TYR A 76 -5.29 4.94 4.17
N LEU A 77 -5.10 3.62 4.05
CA LEU A 77 -6.13 2.65 4.43
C LEU A 77 -5.51 1.31 4.82
N ALA A 78 -6.05 0.72 5.88
CA ALA A 78 -6.01 -0.72 6.10
C ALA A 78 -7.43 -1.27 6.00
N HIS A 79 -7.59 -2.44 5.39
CA HIS A 79 -8.88 -3.01 5.06
C HIS A 79 -8.95 -4.47 5.51
N ASN A 80 -9.94 -4.76 6.36
CA ASN A 80 -10.29 -6.10 6.79
C ASN A 80 -11.62 -6.50 6.13
N GLY A 81 -11.57 -7.45 5.21
CA GLY A 81 -12.72 -7.92 4.45
C GLY A 81 -12.43 -8.06 2.97
N GLU A 82 -13.50 -8.22 2.19
CA GLU A 82 -13.45 -8.33 0.73
C GLU A 82 -14.40 -7.31 0.08
N ILE A 83 -13.94 -6.69 -1.01
CA ILE A 83 -14.77 -5.78 -1.82
C ILE A 83 -15.39 -6.59 -2.95
N ASN A 84 -16.60 -7.11 -2.73
CA ASN A 84 -17.28 -8.01 -3.66
C ASN A 84 -17.64 -7.35 -5.01
N THR A 85 -17.73 -6.03 -5.05
CA THR A 85 -18.11 -5.24 -6.25
C THR A 85 -16.92 -4.54 -6.91
N ILE A 86 -15.69 -5.01 -6.68
CA ILE A 86 -14.46 -4.32 -7.12
C ILE A 86 -14.42 -4.05 -8.63
N THR A 87 -14.93 -4.96 -9.45
CA THR A 87 -14.98 -4.79 -10.92
C THR A 87 -15.86 -3.61 -11.31
N GLY A 88 -17.06 -3.52 -10.72
CA GLY A 88 -17.96 -2.38 -10.93
C GLY A 88 -17.28 -1.08 -10.50
N ASN A 89 -16.75 -1.02 -9.28
CA ASN A 89 -16.08 0.18 -8.77
C ASN A 89 -14.93 0.66 -9.68
N ARG A 90 -14.15 -0.28 -10.26
CA ARG A 90 -13.08 0.05 -11.21
C ARG A 90 -13.61 0.61 -12.53
N GLN A 91 -14.71 0.08 -13.05
CA GLN A 91 -15.34 0.59 -14.27
C GLN A 91 -15.91 1.99 -14.05
N TRP A 92 -16.58 2.23 -12.91
CA TRP A 92 -17.09 3.55 -12.55
C TRP A 92 -15.97 4.59 -12.36
N ALA A 93 -14.82 4.20 -11.82
CA ALA A 93 -13.65 5.06 -11.66
C ALA A 93 -12.81 5.23 -12.94
N ALA A 94 -13.09 4.46 -13.99
CA ALA A 94 -12.34 4.55 -15.23
C ALA A 94 -12.56 5.92 -15.88
N PRO A 95 -11.53 6.54 -16.48
CA PRO A 95 -11.69 7.80 -17.16
C PRO A 95 -12.73 7.67 -18.27
N VAL A 96 -13.72 8.56 -18.26
CA VAL A 96 -14.68 8.66 -19.38
C VAL A 96 -13.87 9.04 -20.63
N PRO A 97 -13.98 8.25 -21.73
CA PRO A 97 -13.33 8.56 -22.99
C PRO A 97 -13.58 10.01 -23.40
N ILE A 98 -12.56 10.67 -23.94
CA ILE A 98 -12.69 12.07 -24.37
C ILE A 98 -13.81 12.22 -25.42
N SER A 99 -14.06 11.19 -26.22
CA SER A 99 -15.13 11.13 -27.23
C SER A 99 -16.56 11.11 -26.65
N SER A 100 -16.74 10.79 -25.37
CA SER A 100 -18.07 10.69 -24.74
C SER A 100 -18.35 11.80 -23.71
N ARG A 101 -17.51 12.84 -23.66
CA ARG A 101 -17.78 14.03 -22.83
C ARG A 101 -18.67 15.02 -23.60
N PRO A 102 -19.71 15.61 -22.97
CA PRO A 102 -20.47 16.68 -23.60
C PRO A 102 -19.52 17.86 -23.92
N ARG A 103 -19.75 18.50 -25.07
CA ARG A 103 -19.01 19.70 -25.48
C ARG A 103 -19.24 20.86 -24.53
#